data_AF-A0A9N7TW94-F1
#
_entry.id   AF-A0A9N7TW94-F1
#
_cell.length_a   1.000
_cell.length_b   1.000
_cell.length_c   1.000
_cell.angle_alpha   90.00
_cell.angle_beta   90.00
_cell.angle_gamma   90.00
#
_symmetry.space_group_name_H-M   'P 1'
#
loop_
_entity.id
_entity.type
_entity.pdbx_description
1 polymer ?
#
loop_
_entity_poly.entity_id
_entity_poly.type
_entity_poly.pdbx_seq_one_letter_code
_entity_poly.pdbx_strand_id
1 'polypeptide(L)'
;MAVEARPELVGKRFLCVSGDDPPEIGDIGRWPWRSGVIRAVNNRDNDHPDLTVYVEFDDQEWEKREWVKVYEDFQLFLLEHQLVWAKRKEGAGGVGAGGGAGGLLQATKAKHIQWPALAFKPVVGKSLLSSVTAVEFLLDQQLDFLSDHSTYQPYQ
;
A
#
# COMPACT_ATOMS: atom_id res chain seq x y z
N MET A 1 8.56 -27.00 -14.95
CA MET A 1 7.34 -26.33 -14.46
C MET A 1 7.74 -25.50 -13.27
N ALA A 2 7.57 -24.18 -13.31
CA ALA A 2 7.75 -23.36 -12.12
C ALA A 2 6.54 -23.62 -11.22
N VAL A 3 6.77 -24.17 -10.03
CA VAL A 3 5.75 -24.19 -8.99
C VAL A 3 5.53 -22.72 -8.65
N GLU A 4 4.37 -22.16 -9.00
CA GLU A 4 3.96 -20.87 -8.45
C GLU A 4 4.08 -21.00 -6.93
N ALA A 5 5.04 -20.29 -6.34
CA ALA A 5 5.17 -20.23 -4.90
C ALA A 5 3.83 -19.73 -4.37
N ARG A 6 3.18 -20.53 -3.54
CA ARG A 6 1.92 -20.13 -2.90
C ARG A 6 2.18 -18.80 -2.18
N PRO A 7 1.32 -17.79 -2.33
CA PRO A 7 1.58 -16.47 -1.79
C PRO A 7 1.80 -16.57 -0.27
N GLU A 8 3.01 -16.30 0.16
CA GLU A 8 3.34 -16.23 1.59
C GLU A 8 2.73 -14.95 2.14
N LEU A 9 1.72 -15.08 3.01
CA LEU A 9 1.05 -13.94 3.64
C LEU A 9 1.84 -13.39 4.82
N VAL A 10 2.51 -14.27 5.56
CA VAL A 10 3.33 -13.89 6.70
C VAL A 10 4.53 -13.08 6.22
N GLY A 11 4.80 -11.96 6.89
CA GLY A 11 5.87 -11.02 6.54
C GLY A 11 5.47 -9.97 5.50
N LYS A 12 4.32 -10.11 4.83
CA LYS A 12 3.84 -9.10 3.88
C LYS A 12 3.36 -7.85 4.58
N ARG A 13 3.58 -6.70 3.93
CA ARG A 13 2.89 -5.46 4.27
C ARG A 13 1.42 -5.53 3.84
N PHE A 14 0.57 -4.89 4.62
CA PHE A 14 -0.84 -4.71 4.29
C PHE A 14 -1.25 -3.25 4.48
N LEU A 15 -2.32 -2.88 3.78
CA LEU A 15 -3.04 -1.62 3.98
C LEU A 15 -4.49 -1.95 4.25
N CYS A 16 -5.13 -1.26 5.19
CA CYS A 16 -6.54 -1.49 5.48
C CYS A 16 -7.30 -0.23 5.84
N VAL A 17 -8.62 -0.31 5.67
CA VAL A 17 -9.60 0.65 6.16
C VAL A 17 -10.67 -0.14 6.91
N SER A 18 -10.78 0.13 8.22
CA SER A 18 -11.73 -0.53 9.13
C SER A 18 -13.17 -0.24 8.76
N GLY A 19 -14.07 -1.18 9.08
CA GLY A 19 -15.40 -1.21 8.49
C GLY A 19 -16.58 -1.08 9.44
N ASP A 20 -16.93 0.14 9.83
CA ASP A 20 -18.22 0.41 10.51
C ASP A 20 -19.14 1.36 9.71
N ASP A 21 -18.57 2.37 9.03
CA ASP A 21 -19.34 3.36 8.25
C ASP A 21 -19.01 3.30 6.75
N PRO A 22 -20.01 3.26 5.84
CA PRO A 22 -19.75 3.23 4.40
C PRO A 22 -18.89 4.45 4.02
N PRO A 23 -17.77 4.24 3.32
CA PRO A 23 -16.83 5.31 3.07
C PRO A 23 -17.47 6.26 2.07
N GLU A 24 -17.34 7.58 2.30
CA GLU A 24 -17.78 8.55 1.32
C GLU A 24 -17.04 8.28 0.00
N ILE A 25 -17.82 8.04 -1.06
CA ILE A 25 -17.30 7.79 -2.42
C ILE A 25 -16.70 9.13 -2.90
N GLY A 26 -15.43 9.35 -2.54
CA GLY A 26 -14.68 10.59 -2.72
C GLY A 26 -13.22 10.38 -2.30
N ASP A 27 -12.35 11.35 -2.67
CA ASP A 27 -10.88 11.35 -2.55
C ASP A 27 -10.30 10.23 -1.67
N ILE A 28 -10.02 9.08 -2.28
CA ILE A 28 -9.57 7.85 -1.62
C ILE A 28 -8.30 8.05 -0.77
N GLY A 29 -7.52 9.08 -1.08
CA GLY A 29 -6.35 9.48 -0.30
C GLY A 29 -6.66 10.03 1.09
N ARG A 30 -7.93 10.37 1.39
CA ARG A 30 -8.36 10.91 2.69
C ARG A 30 -8.93 9.86 3.64
N TRP A 31 -9.09 8.62 3.18
CA TRP A 31 -9.65 7.57 4.02
C TRP A 31 -8.68 7.25 5.17
N PRO A 32 -9.17 6.71 6.30
CA PRO A 32 -8.34 6.42 7.47
C PRO A 32 -7.51 5.15 7.24
N TRP A 33 -6.57 5.23 6.30
CA TRP A 33 -5.66 4.15 5.96
C TRP A 33 -4.74 3.82 7.12
N ARG A 34 -4.62 2.52 7.40
CA ARG A 34 -3.65 1.98 8.35
C ARG A 34 -2.78 0.95 7.63
N SER A 35 -1.51 0.90 8.01
CA SER A 35 -0.51 -0.02 7.48
C SER A 35 0.04 -0.91 8.57
N GLY A 36 0.61 -2.04 8.17
CA GLY A 36 1.24 -2.96 9.10
C GLY A 36 1.84 -4.17 8.41
N VAL A 37 2.24 -5.15 9.22
CA VAL A 37 2.84 -6.40 8.80
C VAL A 37 2.04 -7.59 9.33
N ILE A 38 1.82 -8.58 8.48
CA ILE A 38 1.20 -9.85 8.88
C ILE A 38 2.25 -10.72 9.58
N ARG A 39 1.96 -11.14 10.81
CA ARG A 39 2.85 -11.95 11.66
C ARG A 39 2.48 -13.43 11.68
N ALA A 40 1.20 -13.76 11.54
CA ALA A 40 0.71 -15.13 11.42
C ALA A 40 -0.63 -15.16 10.66
N VAL A 41 -1.01 -16.34 10.16
CA VAL A 41 -2.29 -16.55 9.46
C VAL A 41 -2.90 -17.88 9.86
N ASN A 42 -4.23 -17.97 9.91
CA ASN A 42 -4.92 -19.25 10.12
C ASN A 42 -5.01 -20.08 8.82
N ASN A 43 -5.04 -19.42 7.66
CA ASN A 43 -5.13 -20.00 6.34
C ASN A 43 -4.09 -19.37 5.42
N ARG A 44 -3.55 -20.16 4.49
CA ARG A 44 -2.57 -19.70 3.51
C ARG A 44 -3.23 -19.15 2.25
N ASP A 45 -4.50 -19.49 2.03
CA ASP A 45 -5.29 -18.95 0.94
C ASP A 45 -5.87 -17.59 1.34
N ASN A 46 -5.60 -16.57 0.52
CA ASN A 46 -6.08 -15.21 0.79
C ASN A 46 -7.52 -14.99 0.34
N ASP A 47 -8.11 -15.87 -0.48
CA ASP A 47 -9.51 -15.79 -0.90
C ASP A 47 -10.44 -16.60 0.03
N HIS A 48 -9.92 -17.16 1.13
CA HIS A 48 -10.71 -17.92 2.10
C HIS A 48 -11.57 -17.00 2.96
N PRO A 49 -12.91 -17.18 3.05
CA PRO A 49 -13.81 -16.25 3.74
C PRO A 49 -13.50 -16.13 5.25
N ASP A 50 -13.07 -17.21 5.88
CA ASP A 50 -12.69 -17.21 7.31
C ASP A 50 -11.21 -16.83 7.54
N LEU A 51 -10.58 -16.13 6.60
CA LEU A 51 -9.18 -15.71 6.74
C LEU A 51 -9.03 -14.78 7.94
N THR A 52 -8.23 -15.23 8.91
CA THR A 52 -7.77 -14.42 10.03
C THR A 52 -6.27 -14.26 10.00
N VAL A 53 -5.83 -13.05 10.30
CA VAL A 53 -4.42 -12.67 10.26
C VAL A 53 -4.04 -12.04 11.59
N TYR A 54 -2.90 -12.44 12.13
CA TYR A 54 -2.30 -11.82 13.30
C TYR A 54 -1.44 -10.65 12.81
N VAL A 55 -1.81 -9.43 13.18
CA VAL A 55 -1.23 -8.21 12.61
C VAL A 55 -0.44 -7.41 13.62
N GLU A 56 0.57 -6.74 13.12
CA GLU A 56 1.29 -5.66 13.81
C GLU A 56 1.07 -4.39 12.99
N PHE A 57 0.38 -3.41 13.55
CA PHE A 57 0.19 -2.13 12.90
C PHE A 57 1.39 -1.21 13.13
N ASP A 58 1.76 -0.43 12.11
CA ASP A 58 2.91 0.49 12.18
C ASP A 58 2.69 1.62 13.20
N ASP A 59 1.43 1.98 13.47
CA ASP A 59 1.01 3.04 14.40
C ASP A 59 0.81 2.56 15.85
N GLN A 60 1.11 1.29 16.13
CA GLN A 60 0.88 0.68 17.44
C GLN A 60 2.12 -0.04 17.98
N GLU A 61 2.15 -0.21 19.29
CA GLU A 61 3.19 -0.99 19.97
C GLU A 61 2.99 -2.49 19.73
N TRP A 62 4.08 -3.25 19.78
CA TRP A 62 4.08 -4.70 19.52
C TRP A 62 3.19 -5.52 20.47
N GLU A 63 2.84 -5.00 21.65
CA GLU A 63 1.93 -5.63 22.61
C GLU A 63 0.47 -5.57 22.16
N LYS A 64 0.13 -4.63 21.27
CA LYS A 64 -1.23 -4.44 20.73
C LYS A 64 -1.52 -5.32 19.52
N ARG A 65 -0.60 -6.20 19.14
CA ARG A 65 -0.81 -7.17 18.05
C ARG A 65 -2.07 -7.99 18.32
N GLU A 66 -2.90 -8.11 17.30
CA GLU A 66 -4.22 -8.70 17.43
C GLU A 66 -4.53 -9.63 16.25
N TRP A 67 -5.47 -10.54 16.47
CA TRP A 67 -6.07 -11.33 15.39
C TRP A 67 -7.25 -10.57 14.82
N VAL A 68 -7.22 -10.33 13.51
CA VAL A 68 -8.32 -9.68 12.79
C VAL A 68 -8.88 -10.63 11.74
N LYS A 69 -10.19 -10.53 11.51
CA LYS A 69 -10.92 -11.25 10.48
C LYS A 69 -10.99 -10.40 9.23
N VAL A 70 -10.22 -10.76 8.21
CA VAL A 70 -9.99 -9.92 7.03
C VAL A 70 -11.30 -9.53 6.34
N TYR A 71 -12.23 -10.47 6.20
CA TYR A 71 -13.49 -10.28 5.49
C TYR A 71 -14.65 -9.73 6.34
N GLU A 72 -14.48 -9.66 7.67
CA GLU A 72 -15.51 -9.15 8.59
C GLU A 72 -15.16 -7.75 9.11
N ASP A 73 -13.89 -7.50 9.45
CA ASP A 73 -13.48 -6.30 10.19
C ASP A 73 -13.14 -5.09 9.29
N PHE A 74 -13.00 -5.31 7.97
CA PHE A 74 -12.48 -4.30 7.04
C PHE A 74 -13.36 -4.11 5.80
N GLN A 75 -13.45 -2.85 5.36
CA GLN A 75 -14.03 -2.51 4.06
C GLN A 75 -13.01 -2.65 2.93
N LEU A 76 -11.75 -2.33 3.23
CA LEU A 76 -10.62 -2.51 2.34
C LEU A 76 -9.50 -3.20 3.09
N PHE A 77 -8.95 -4.22 2.43
CA PHE A 77 -7.74 -4.90 2.89
C PHE A 77 -6.91 -5.21 1.66
N LEU A 78 -5.72 -4.63 1.58
CA LEU A 78 -4.81 -4.75 0.45
C LEU A 78 -3.53 -5.42 0.92
N LEU A 79 -3.00 -6.29 0.07
CA LEU A 79 -1.75 -7.00 0.33
C LEU A 79 -0.66 -6.51 -0.59
N GLU A 80 0.54 -6.44 -0.04
CA GLU A 80 1.77 -6.31 -0.81
C GLU A 80 1.79 -7.29 -1.99
N HIS A 81 1.99 -6.74 -3.18
CA HIS A 81 2.06 -7.51 -4.41
C HIS A 81 3.45 -7.53 -5.02
N GLN A 82 4.04 -6.37 -5.30
CA GLN A 82 5.32 -6.27 -6.02
C GLN A 82 6.01 -4.93 -5.80
N LEU A 83 7.32 -4.91 -6.04
CA LEU A 83 8.10 -3.67 -6.12
C LEU A 83 7.92 -3.01 -7.49
N VAL A 84 7.73 -1.70 -7.49
CA VAL A 84 7.54 -0.89 -8.69
C VAL A 84 8.36 0.40 -8.62
N TRP A 85 8.64 0.95 -9.80
CA TRP A 85 9.12 2.31 -9.97
C TRP A 85 7.94 3.21 -10.28
N ALA A 86 7.53 4.04 -9.32
CA ALA A 86 6.37 4.92 -9.43
C ALA A 86 6.80 6.40 -9.50
N LYS A 87 6.05 7.20 -10.27
CA LYS A 87 6.18 8.66 -10.23
C LYS A 87 5.40 9.19 -9.03
N ARG A 88 6.01 10.10 -8.27
CA ARG A 88 5.29 10.85 -7.24
C ARG A 88 4.42 11.90 -7.92
N LYS A 89 3.18 12.06 -7.46
CA LYS A 89 2.38 13.23 -7.82
C LYS A 89 3.10 14.48 -7.28
N GLU A 90 3.59 15.33 -8.16
CA GLU A 90 4.19 16.62 -7.80
C GLU A 90 3.08 17.50 -7.20
N GLY A 91 2.95 17.47 -5.88
CA GLY A 91 1.89 18.15 -5.16
C GLY A 91 2.18 19.65 -5.06
N ALA A 92 1.16 20.46 -5.27
CA ALA A 92 1.10 21.80 -4.74
C ALA A 92 1.43 21.77 -3.23
N GLY A 93 2.65 22.21 -2.87
CA GLY A 93 3.08 22.48 -1.50
C GLY A 93 4.10 21.50 -0.91
N GLY A 94 5.34 21.97 -0.75
CA GLY A 94 6.41 21.32 0.03
C GLY A 94 7.77 21.43 -0.67
N VAL A 95 8.51 22.53 -0.58
CA VAL A 95 9.36 22.85 0.60
C VAL A 95 9.52 21.67 1.56
N GLY A 96 10.53 20.85 1.30
CA GLY A 96 11.26 20.11 2.33
C GLY A 96 11.04 18.60 2.41
N ALA A 97 11.89 17.84 1.71
CA ALA A 97 12.56 16.68 2.30
C ALA A 97 14.07 16.95 2.16
N GLY A 98 14.76 16.98 3.28
CA GLY A 98 15.95 17.79 3.51
C GLY A 98 17.28 17.24 2.98
N GLY A 99 18.14 18.19 2.59
CA GLY A 99 19.49 18.29 3.15
C GLY A 99 20.55 17.29 2.72
N GLY A 100 21.15 17.54 1.56
CA GLY A 100 22.42 16.92 1.14
C GLY A 100 23.05 17.66 -0.04
N ALA A 101 23.61 18.85 0.24
CA ALA A 101 24.55 19.64 -0.57
C ALA A 101 24.48 19.58 -2.11
N GLY A 102 23.95 20.64 -2.73
CA GLY A 102 24.18 20.92 -4.16
C GLY A 102 23.16 21.90 -4.73
N GLY A 103 23.58 23.12 -4.99
CA GLY A 103 22.69 24.24 -5.31
C GLY A 103 21.99 24.19 -6.67
N LEU A 104 21.00 25.07 -6.79
CA LEU A 104 20.63 25.80 -7.99
C LEU A 104 20.55 25.00 -9.30
N LEU A 105 19.47 24.23 -9.49
CA LEU A 105 19.01 23.81 -10.81
C LEU A 105 17.48 24.00 -10.83
N GLN A 106 17.01 25.24 -10.99
CA GLN A 106 16.50 25.72 -12.27
C GLN A 106 15.83 24.61 -13.10
N ALA A 107 14.50 24.70 -13.17
CA ALA A 107 13.57 23.91 -13.97
C ALA A 107 14.07 23.65 -15.40
N THR A 108 14.92 22.64 -15.54
CA THR A 108 15.50 22.19 -16.80
C THR A 108 14.96 20.79 -17.04
N LYS A 109 13.85 20.72 -17.80
CA LYS A 109 13.23 19.48 -18.31
C LYS A 109 13.42 18.29 -17.35
N ALA A 110 12.77 18.34 -16.19
CA ALA A 110 12.89 17.30 -15.19
C ALA A 110 12.55 15.96 -15.85
N LYS A 111 13.58 15.14 -16.07
CA LYS A 111 13.40 13.71 -16.34
C LYS A 111 12.55 13.22 -15.19
N HIS A 112 11.32 12.78 -15.46
CA HIS A 112 10.41 12.28 -14.44
C HIS A 112 11.16 11.29 -13.54
N ILE A 113 11.46 11.69 -12.30
CA ILE A 113 12.16 10.83 -11.35
C ILE A 113 11.17 9.79 -10.88
N GLN A 114 11.50 8.52 -11.08
CA GLN A 114 10.75 7.40 -10.52
C GLN A 114 11.38 6.98 -9.21
N TRP A 115 10.53 6.65 -8.25
CA TRP A 115 10.92 6.24 -6.91
C TRP A 115 10.51 4.78 -6.69
N PRO A 116 11.30 4.00 -5.95
CA PRO A 116 10.93 2.65 -5.61
C PRO A 116 9.76 2.68 -4.62
N ALA A 117 8.73 1.89 -4.92
CA ALA A 117 7.51 1.79 -4.14
C ALA A 117 7.00 0.35 -4.13
N LEU A 118 6.16 0.05 -3.14
CA LEU A 118 5.44 -1.19 -3.01
C LEU A 118 4.04 -1.02 -3.60
N ALA A 119 3.68 -1.83 -4.58
CA ALA A 119 2.32 -1.87 -5.12
C ALA A 119 1.48 -2.90 -4.36
N PHE A 120 0.23 -2.55 -4.10
CA PHE A 120 -0.70 -3.39 -3.36
C PHE A 120 -1.85 -3.90 -4.23
N LYS A 121 -2.36 -5.10 -3.93
CA LYS A 121 -3.56 -5.67 -4.55
C LYS A 121 -4.69 -5.77 -3.53
N PRO A 122 -5.95 -5.46 -3.89
CA PRO A 122 -7.08 -5.63 -2.99
C PRO A 122 -7.44 -7.10 -2.79
N VAL A 123 -7.61 -7.49 -1.53
CA VAL A 123 -8.22 -8.77 -1.10
C VAL A 123 -9.69 -8.54 -0.78
N VAL A 124 -9.99 -7.46 -0.05
CA VAL A 124 -11.35 -7.01 0.29
C VAL A 124 -11.62 -5.68 -0.42
N GLY A 125 -12.88 -5.43 -0.78
CA GLY A 125 -13.32 -4.20 -1.45
C GLY A 125 -12.74 -4.02 -2.87
N LYS A 126 -12.53 -5.13 -3.61
CA LYS A 126 -11.99 -5.16 -4.98
C LYS A 126 -12.72 -4.17 -5.93
N SER A 127 -14.03 -3.97 -5.77
CA SER A 127 -14.82 -3.04 -6.57
C SER A 127 -14.48 -1.56 -6.35
N LEU A 128 -14.07 -1.19 -5.14
CA LEU A 128 -13.75 0.19 -4.74
C LEU A 128 -12.43 0.69 -5.37
N LEU A 129 -11.53 -0.23 -5.71
CA LEU A 129 -10.20 0.04 -6.26
C LEU A 129 -10.04 -0.43 -7.71
N SER A 130 -11.14 -0.64 -8.43
CA SER A 130 -11.11 -1.23 -9.78
C SER A 130 -10.30 -0.43 -10.82
N SER A 131 -10.12 0.88 -10.61
CA SER A 131 -9.38 1.78 -11.51
C SER A 131 -8.13 2.39 -10.89
N VAL A 132 -7.76 1.99 -9.67
CA VAL A 132 -6.69 2.64 -8.89
C VAL A 132 -5.79 1.60 -8.23
N THR A 133 -4.49 1.77 -8.34
CA THR A 133 -3.48 0.99 -7.60
C THR A 133 -2.93 1.83 -6.45
N ALA A 134 -3.00 1.31 -5.22
CA ALA A 134 -2.33 1.92 -4.08
C ALA A 134 -0.83 1.58 -4.11
N VAL A 135 0.01 2.59 -3.88
CA VAL A 135 1.47 2.44 -3.81
C VAL A 135 2.03 3.12 -2.57
N GLU A 136 2.95 2.45 -1.87
CA GLU A 136 3.67 3.01 -0.72
C GLU A 136 5.14 3.19 -1.08
N PHE A 137 5.67 4.41 -1.00
CA PHE A 137 7.07 4.68 -1.32
C PHE A 137 8.00 4.16 -0.23
N LEU A 138 9.09 3.47 -0.61
CA LEU A 138 9.95 2.80 0.37
C LEU A 138 10.77 3.76 1.25
N LEU A 139 11.00 4.99 0.78
CA LEU A 139 11.87 5.95 1.46
C LEU A 139 11.19 6.57 2.69
N ASP A 140 9.92 6.91 2.57
CA ASP A 140 9.17 7.71 3.53
C ASP A 140 7.81 7.10 3.89
N GLN A 141 7.50 5.91 3.38
CA GLN A 141 6.24 5.20 3.57
C GLN A 141 5.02 6.04 3.14
N GLN A 142 5.21 7.01 2.25
CA GLN A 142 4.12 7.83 1.76
C GLN A 142 3.21 6.99 0.85
N LEU A 143 1.91 7.01 1.15
CA LEU A 143 0.88 6.35 0.35
C LEU A 143 0.40 7.26 -0.79
N ASP A 144 0.31 6.74 -2.00
CA ASP A 144 -0.24 7.41 -3.18
C ASP A 144 -1.12 6.45 -4.00
N PHE A 145 -1.96 7.01 -4.86
CA PHE A 145 -3.00 6.29 -5.58
C PHE A 145 -2.91 6.57 -7.08
N LEU A 146 -2.55 5.54 -7.85
CA LEU A 146 -2.24 5.67 -9.27
C LEU A 146 -3.36 5.08 -10.13
N SER A 147 -3.95 5.89 -11.00
CA SER A 147 -5.05 5.47 -11.89
C SER A 147 -4.57 4.90 -13.24
N ASP A 148 -3.40 5.32 -13.71
CA ASP A 148 -2.88 4.94 -15.03
C ASP A 148 -1.69 4.00 -14.92
N HIS A 149 -1.71 2.87 -15.63
CA HIS A 149 -0.55 1.97 -15.77
C HIS A 149 0.68 2.62 -16.43
N SER A 150 0.57 3.86 -16.95
CA SER A 150 1.69 4.65 -17.47
C SER A 150 2.52 5.34 -16.37
N THR A 151 2.06 5.30 -15.12
CA THR A 151 2.67 6.01 -13.99
C THR A 151 3.60 5.13 -13.14
N TYR A 152 3.58 3.81 -13.32
CA TYR A 152 4.51 2.90 -12.66
C TYR A 152 4.94 1.72 -13.55
N GLN A 153 6.15 1.20 -13.32
CA GLN A 153 6.69 0.03 -14.02
C GLN A 153 7.28 -0.97 -13.00
N PRO A 154 7.31 -2.29 -13.30
CA PRO A 154 7.92 -3.27 -12.40
C PRO A 154 9.40 -2.95 -12.10
N TYR A 155 9.84 -3.27 -10.88
CA TYR A 155 11.25 -3.23 -10.51
C TYR A 155 11.97 -4.44 -11.14
N GLN A 156 12.79 -4.22 -12.17
CA GLN A 156 13.59 -5.25 -12.86
C GLN A 156 15.08 -5.08 -12.59
#